data_AF-A0A3S8UUQ4-F1
#
_entry.id   AF-A0A3S8UUQ4-F1
#
_cell.length_a   1.000
_cell.length_b   1.000
_cell.length_c   1.000
_cell.angle_alpha   90.00
_cell.angle_beta   90.00
_cell.angle_gamma   90.00
#
_symmetry.space_group_name_H-M   'P 1'
#
loop_
_entity.id
_entity.type
_entity.pdbx_description
1 polymer ?
#
loop_
_entity_poly.entity_id
_entity_poly.type
_entity_poly.pdbx_seq_one_letter_code
_entity_poly.pdbx_strand_id
1 'polypeptide(L)' 'MNMLKDSKINLDMINEFIKIVHNEEPEKIEPMKKNAVECLDKVKDMSDDCKMAYAFIQCYVDKY' A
#
# COMPACT_ATOMS: atom_id res chain seq x y z
N MET A 1 -2.54 -13.29 -2.84
CA MET A 1 -2.00 -12.27 -1.91
C MET A 1 -3.17 -11.72 -1.10
N ASN A 2 -3.22 -11.98 0.20
CA ASN A 2 -4.30 -11.50 1.11
C ASN A 2 -3.99 -10.07 1.57
N MET A 3 -3.82 -9.15 0.62
CA MET A 3 -3.47 -7.74 0.90
C MET A 3 -4.67 -6.94 1.42
N LEU A 4 -5.89 -7.40 1.15
CA LEU A 4 -7.12 -6.83 1.69
C LEU A 4 -7.90 -7.96 2.36
N LYS A 5 -8.23 -7.78 3.64
CA LYS A 5 -8.99 -8.74 4.44
C LYS A 5 -9.85 -7.98 5.44
N ASP A 6 -11.13 -8.35 5.55
CA ASP A 6 -12.08 -7.75 6.51
C ASP A 6 -12.13 -6.21 6.42
N SER A 7 -12.15 -5.66 5.19
CA SER A 7 -12.09 -4.22 4.92
C SER A 7 -10.87 -3.53 5.54
N LYS A 8 -9.74 -4.25 5.64
CA LYS A 8 -8.47 -3.71 6.10
C LYS A 8 -7.37 -4.11 5.13
N ILE A 9 -6.52 -3.13 4.84
CA ILE A 9 -5.30 -3.38 4.09
C ILE A 9 -4.24 -3.94 5.05
N ASN A 10 -3.60 -5.03 4.64
CA ASN A 10 -2.50 -5.65 5.37
C ASN A 10 -1.17 -5.01 4.98
N LEU A 11 -0.70 -4.09 5.82
CA LEU A 11 0.56 -3.35 5.60
C LEU A 11 1.79 -4.27 5.53
N ASP A 12 1.84 -5.35 6.30
CA ASP A 12 2.98 -6.27 6.29
C ASP A 12 3.13 -6.95 4.93
N MET A 13 2.00 -7.41 4.36
CA MET A 13 1.97 -7.99 3.02
C MET A 13 2.36 -6.97 1.94
N ILE A 14 1.98 -5.70 2.11
CA ILE A 14 2.40 -4.62 1.21
C ILE A 14 3.89 -4.35 1.33
N ASN A 15 4.43 -4.32 2.55
CA ASN A 15 5.86 -4.14 2.79
C ASN A 15 6.69 -5.29 2.20
N GLU A 16 6.21 -6.53 2.29
CA GLU A 16 6.83 -7.67 1.62
C GLU A 16 6.78 -7.54 0.10
N PHE A 17 5.63 -7.14 -0.46
CA PHE A 17 5.49 -6.91 -1.88
C PHE A 17 6.44 -5.82 -2.40
N ILE A 18 6.55 -4.70 -1.68
CA ILE A 18 7.50 -3.62 -2.01
C ILE A 18 8.93 -4.13 -2.04
N LYS A 19 9.33 -4.98 -1.08
CA LYS A 19 10.68 -5.58 -1.06
C LYS A 19 10.92 -6.52 -2.24
N ILE A 20 9.91 -7.29 -2.65
CA ILE A 20 10.01 -8.23 -3.77
C ILE A 20 10.11 -7.48 -5.10
N VAL A 21 9.25 -6.49 -5.30
CA VAL A 21 9.16 -5.72 -6.56
C VAL A 21 10.36 -4.81 -6.77
N HIS A 22 10.91 -4.23 -5.70
CA HIS A 22 12.05 -3.32 -5.74
C HIS A 22 13.33 -3.98 -5.20
N ASN A 23 13.47 -5.31 -5.29
CA ASN A 23 14.67 -6.00 -4.80
C ASN A 23 15.95 -5.58 -5.55
N GLU A 24 15.82 -5.19 -6.82
CA GLU A 24 16.90 -4.68 -7.67
C GLU A 24 17.17 -3.18 -7.47
N GLU A 25 16.27 -2.46 -6.79
CA GLU A 25 16.34 -1.00 -6.54
C GLU A 25 16.12 -0.69 -5.05
N PRO A 26 17.04 -1.13 -4.16
CA PRO A 26 16.84 -1.07 -2.71
C PRO A 26 16.65 0.36 -2.17
N GLU A 27 17.18 1.37 -2.87
CA GLU A 27 16.96 2.79 -2.55
C GLU A 27 15.50 3.23 -2.66
N LYS A 28 14.68 2.51 -3.45
CA LYS A 28 13.24 2.79 -3.58
C LYS A 28 12.41 2.13 -2.47
N ILE A 29 12.91 1.07 -1.84
CA ILE A 29 12.14 0.30 -0.84
C ILE A 29 11.65 1.18 0.31
N GLU A 30 12.52 1.96 0.94
CA GLU A 30 12.14 2.80 2.09
C GLU A 30 11.18 3.94 1.72
N PRO A 31 11.41 4.72 0.64
CA PRO A 31 10.43 5.67 0.13
C PRO A 31 9.06 5.04 -0.16
N MET A 32 9.05 3.86 -0.79
CA MET A 32 7.82 3.15 -1.10
C MET A 32 7.05 2.69 0.14
N LYS A 33 7.74 2.16 1.15
CA LYS A 33 7.09 1.81 2.43
C LYS A 33 6.47 3.03 3.11
N LYS A 34 7.17 4.17 3.12
CA LYS A 34 6.63 5.42 3.67
C LYS A 34 5.36 5.86 2.95
N ASN A 35 5.37 5.83 1.62
CA ASN A 35 4.18 6.14 0.82
C ASN A 35 3.02 5.19 1.14
N ALA A 36 3.29 3.88 1.28
CA ALA A 36 2.26 2.90 1.65
C ALA A 36 1.63 3.20 3.03
N VAL A 37 2.43 3.57 4.03
CA VAL A 37 1.92 3.96 5.36
C VAL A 37 1.04 5.20 5.28
N GLU A 38 1.51 6.25 4.60
CA GLU A 38 0.74 7.48 4.45
C GLU A 38 -0.58 7.28 3.70
N CYS A 39 -0.57 6.44 2.67
CA CYS A 39 -1.77 6.13 1.89
C CYS A 39 -2.75 5.22 2.63
N LEU A 40 -2.24 4.31 3.46
CA LEU A 40 -3.06 3.50 4.36
C LEU A 40 -3.85 4.38 5.34
N ASP A 41 -3.19 5.38 5.93
CA ASP A 41 -3.82 6.31 6.87
C ASP A 41 -4.97 7.11 6.25
N LYS A 42 -4.93 7.37 4.94
CA LYS A 42 -5.99 8.09 4.21
C LYS A 42 -7.23 7.26 3.93
N VAL A 43 -7.10 5.93 3.92
CA VAL A 43 -8.18 5.02 3.50
C VAL A 43 -8.72 4.16 4.64
N LYS A 44 -8.14 4.25 5.85
CA LYS A 44 -8.49 3.41 7.01
C LYS A 44 -9.96 3.48 7.45
N ASP A 45 -10.65 4.59 7.17
CA ASP A 45 -12.05 4.80 7.54
C ASP A 45 -13.03 4.48 6.39
N MET A 46 -12.54 3.97 5.26
CA MET A 46 -13.38 3.56 4.14
C MET A 46 -13.98 2.18 4.40
N SER A 47 -15.30 2.05 4.34
CA SER A 47 -15.99 0.77 4.57
C SER A 47 -16.17 -0.09 3.31
N ASP A 48 -16.01 0.51 2.13
CA ASP A 48 -16.16 -0.17 0.85
C ASP A 48 -14.79 -0.65 0.37
N ASP A 49 -14.64 -1.96 0.27
CA ASP A 49 -13.38 -2.63 -0.07
C ASP A 49 -12.82 -2.16 -1.41
N CYS A 50 -13.68 -2.03 -2.42
CA CYS A 50 -13.27 -1.63 -3.76
C CYS A 50 -12.81 -0.16 -3.79
N LYS A 51 -13.52 0.74 -3.09
CA LYS A 51 -13.13 2.14 -2.96
C LYS A 51 -11.86 2.31 -2.13
N MET A 52 -11.71 1.54 -1.04
CA MET A 52 -10.50 1.54 -0.23
C MET A 52 -9.29 1.14 -1.08
N ALA A 53 -9.39 0.02 -1.80
CA ALA A 53 -8.31 -0.47 -2.67
C ALA A 53 -7.97 0.54 -3.77
N TYR A 54 -8.98 1.09 -4.45
CA TYR A 54 -8.78 2.10 -5.48
C TYR A 54 -8.10 3.35 -4.93
N ALA A 55 -8.62 3.92 -3.83
CA ALA A 55 -8.05 5.11 -3.21
C ALA A 55 -6.62 4.89 -2.68
N PHE A 56 -6.34 3.69 -2.16
CA PHE A 56 -5.01 3.31 -1.73
C PHE A 56 -4.02 3.30 -2.89
N ILE A 57 -4.36 2.58 -3.97
CA ILE A 57 -3.53 2.49 -5.17
C ILE A 57 -3.33 3.87 -5.79
N GLN A 58 -4.40 4.65 -5.92
CA GLN A 58 -4.32 6.00 -6.46
C GLN A 58 -3.37 6.87 -5.63
N CYS A 59 -3.51 6.87 -4.30
CA CYS A 59 -2.59 7.61 -3.43
C CYS A 59 -1.13 7.15 -3.58
N TYR A 60 -0.92 5.84 -3.70
CA TYR A 60 0.41 5.25 -3.78
C TYR A 60 1.11 5.59 -5.11
N VAL A 61 0.37 5.61 -6.22
CA VAL A 61 0.88 5.88 -7.57
C VAL A 61 0.94 7.37 -7.90
N ASP A 62 0.05 8.21 -7.37
CA ASP A 62 0.06 9.68 -7.60
C ASP A 62 1.34 10.37 -7.05
N LYS A 63 2.14 9.66 -6.24
CA LYS A 63 3.42 10.15 -5.69
C LYS A 63 4.65 9.73 -6.52
N TYR A 64 4.45 9.14 -7.70
CA TYR A 64 5.50 8.77 -8.65
C TYR A 64 5.63 9.76 -9.81
#